data_AF-A0A127SQD1-F1
#
_entry.id   AF-A0A127SQD1-F1
#
_cell.length_a   1.000
_cell.length_b   1.000
_cell.length_c   1.000
_cell.angle_alpha   90.00
_cell.angle_beta   90.00
_cell.angle_gamma   90.00
#
_symmetry.space_group_name_H-M   'P 1'
#
loop_
_entity.id
_entity.type
_entity.pdbx_description
1 polymer ?
#
loop_
_entity_poly.entity_id
_entity_poly.type
_entity_poly.pdbx_seq_one_letter_code
_entity_poly.pdbx_strand_id
1 'polypeptide(L)'
;MPEFRTSLTEDGLGYYSEMHPAYTVFNKDAKTFSGIWTAYQPDYPSFLRGYEEDTKKYSSTTQYEPKPGRPANSFDVSMVPWFSFSAFNLNILGDGTYLLPIFTMGKTFEENEKTMLPLAIQVHHAVCDGYHLGKFIETLQANINEFDA
;
A
#
# COMPACT_ATOMS: atom_id res chain seq x y z
N MET A 1 -11.12 7.40 -4.20
CA MET A 1 -11.20 7.51 -5.68
C MET A 1 -11.64 6.15 -6.22
N PRO A 2 -12.80 6.03 -6.91
CA PRO A 2 -13.29 4.73 -7.43
C PRO A 2 -12.23 3.96 -8.22
N GLU A 3 -11.42 4.65 -9.02
CA GLU A 3 -10.37 4.11 -9.90
C GLU A 3 -9.32 3.29 -9.15
N PHE A 4 -9.02 3.66 -7.89
CA PHE A 4 -8.08 2.97 -6.99
C PHE A 4 -8.74 1.81 -6.21
N ARG A 5 -10.03 1.57 -6.43
CA ARG A 5 -10.85 0.57 -5.73
C ARG A 5 -11.62 -0.33 -6.69
N THR A 6 -11.39 -0.17 -7.99
CA THR A 6 -12.01 -0.97 -9.03
C THR A 6 -11.36 -2.34 -9.07
N SER A 7 -12.16 -3.39 -9.15
CA SER A 7 -11.72 -4.78 -9.20
C SER A 7 -12.62 -5.58 -10.13
N LEU A 8 -12.06 -6.62 -10.73
CA LEU A 8 -12.81 -7.61 -11.50
C LEU A 8 -13.21 -8.75 -10.56
N THR A 9 -14.51 -8.98 -10.42
CA THR A 9 -15.08 -10.06 -9.58
C THR A 9 -15.79 -11.08 -10.46
N GLU A 10 -16.27 -12.18 -9.87
CA GLU A 10 -17.09 -13.17 -10.59
C GLU A 10 -18.37 -12.57 -11.19
N ASP A 11 -18.94 -11.54 -10.53
CA ASP A 11 -20.12 -10.80 -10.99
C ASP A 11 -19.78 -9.73 -12.05
N GLY A 12 -18.50 -9.58 -12.39
CA GLY A 12 -17.99 -8.59 -13.34
C GLY A 12 -17.25 -7.42 -12.67
N LEU A 13 -17.13 -6.32 -13.41
CA LEU A 13 -16.38 -5.13 -13.01
C LEU A 13 -17.18 -4.31 -12.00
N GLY A 14 -16.55 -3.95 -10.87
CA GLY A 14 -17.13 -3.08 -9.86
C GLY A 14 -16.07 -2.35 -9.04
N TYR A 15 -16.48 -1.53 -8.07
CA TYR A 15 -15.56 -0.89 -7.13
C TYR A 15 -16.05 -1.02 -5.70
N TYR A 16 -15.11 -1.13 -4.76
CA TYR A 16 -15.42 -1.26 -3.34
C TYR A 16 -15.74 0.08 -2.69
N SER A 17 -16.64 0.08 -1.70
CA SER A 17 -16.96 1.25 -0.86
C SER A 17 -15.83 1.62 0.10
N GLU A 18 -15.00 0.66 0.48
CA GLU A 18 -13.87 0.81 1.39
C GLU A 18 -12.72 -0.11 0.96
N MET A 19 -11.51 0.18 1.41
CA MET A 19 -10.33 -0.62 1.13
C MET A 19 -9.52 -0.86 2.40
N HIS A 20 -8.77 -1.95 2.44
CA HIS A 20 -7.87 -2.28 3.55
C HIS A 20 -6.42 -2.33 3.05
N PRO A 21 -5.45 -1.72 3.75
CA PRO A 21 -4.06 -1.84 3.38
C PRO A 21 -3.55 -3.24 3.70
N ALA A 22 -2.95 -3.89 2.70
CA ALA A 22 -2.09 -5.04 2.87
C ALA A 22 -0.64 -4.58 2.74
N TYR A 23 0.21 -4.89 3.71
CA TYR A 23 1.56 -4.35 3.80
C TYR A 23 2.61 -5.35 4.25
N THR A 24 3.86 -5.07 3.89
CA THR A 24 4.99 -5.92 4.24
C THR A 24 5.49 -5.67 5.66
N VAL A 25 5.76 -6.75 6.40
CA VAL A 25 6.47 -6.73 7.69
C VAL A 25 7.75 -7.56 7.59
N PHE A 26 8.87 -7.01 8.04
CA PHE A 26 10.18 -7.63 7.89
C PHE A 26 10.59 -8.41 9.14
N ASN A 27 10.86 -9.70 8.98
CA ASN A 27 11.44 -10.52 10.03
C ASN A 27 12.96 -10.29 10.07
N LYS A 28 13.43 -9.62 11.14
CA LYS A 28 14.84 -9.25 11.29
C LYS A 28 15.78 -10.44 11.44
N ASP A 29 15.32 -11.57 11.98
CA ASP A 29 16.17 -12.72 12.22
C ASP A 29 16.28 -13.59 10.97
N ALA A 30 15.14 -13.88 10.34
CA ALA A 30 15.08 -14.70 9.13
C ALA A 30 15.51 -13.95 7.85
N LYS A 31 15.56 -12.61 7.89
CA LYS A 31 15.80 -11.73 6.72
C LYS A 31 14.79 -11.94 5.59
N THR A 32 13.58 -12.35 5.93
CA THR A 32 12.44 -12.49 5.02
C THR A 32 11.35 -11.48 5.37
N PHE A 33 10.35 -11.34 4.52
CA PHE A 33 9.17 -10.53 4.80
C PHE A 33 7.89 -11.37 4.70
N SER A 34 6.85 -10.86 5.34
CA SER A 34 5.48 -11.38 5.27
C SER A 34 4.55 -10.27 4.79
N GLY A 35 3.51 -10.62 4.03
CA GLY A 35 2.37 -9.76 3.73
C GLY A 35 1.28 -9.96 4.79
N ILE A 36 0.92 -8.89 5.49
CA ILE A 36 -0.23 -8.85 6.40
C ILE A 36 -1.19 -7.73 5.97
N TRP A 37 -2.33 -7.61 6.63
CA TRP A 37 -3.30 -6.55 6.35
C TRP A 37 -3.90 -6.05 7.65
N THR A 38 -4.35 -4.80 7.69
CA THR A 38 -5.09 -4.22 8.82
C THR A 38 -6.41 -3.69 8.32
N ALA A 39 -7.50 -3.95 9.05
CA ALA A 39 -8.80 -3.38 8.71
C ALA A 39 -8.73 -1.85 8.78
N TYR A 40 -9.20 -1.19 7.74
CA TYR A 40 -9.27 0.26 7.71
C TYR A 40 -10.20 0.77 8.81
N GLN A 41 -9.78 1.85 9.48
CA GLN A 41 -10.61 2.60 10.41
C GLN A 41 -10.59 4.08 9.97
N PRO A 42 -11.73 4.77 10.00
CA PRO A 42 -11.79 6.19 9.61
C PRO A 42 -10.94 7.10 10.49
N ASP A 43 -10.76 6.78 11.77
CA ASP A 43 -9.91 7.52 12.68
C ASP A 43 -8.51 6.90 12.79
N TYR A 44 -7.49 7.77 12.71
CA TYR A 44 -6.10 7.35 12.77
C TYR A 44 -5.75 6.58 14.05
N PRO A 45 -6.15 6.99 15.27
CA PRO A 45 -5.81 6.25 16.48
C PRO A 45 -6.35 4.82 16.51
N SER A 46 -7.57 4.58 16.00
CA SER A 46 -8.12 3.21 15.94
C SER A 46 -7.44 2.38 14.86
N PHE A 47 -7.11 2.97 13.70
CA PHE A 47 -6.31 2.28 12.69
C PHE A 47 -4.93 1.91 13.22
N LEU A 48 -4.25 2.84 13.91
CA LEU A 48 -2.92 2.62 14.48
C LEU A 48 -2.93 1.48 15.50
N ARG A 49 -3.92 1.43 16.40
CA ARG A 49 -4.04 0.32 17.35
C ARG A 49 -4.18 -1.03 16.65
N GLY A 50 -5.03 -1.13 15.63
CA GLY A 50 -5.17 -2.35 14.83
C GLY A 50 -3.87 -2.76 14.14
N TYR A 51 -3.19 -1.79 13.54
CA TYR A 51 -1.89 -1.98 12.89
C TYR A 51 -0.82 -2.49 13.87
N GLU A 52 -0.72 -1.89 15.05
CA GLU A 52 0.24 -2.27 16.08
C GLU A 52 -0.03 -3.68 16.63
N GLU A 53 -1.31 -4.03 16.83
CA GLU A 53 -1.70 -5.38 17.26
C GLU A 53 -1.34 -6.43 16.20
N ASP A 54 -1.65 -6.17 14.94
CA ASP A 54 -1.34 -7.08 13.83
C ASP A 54 0.18 -7.23 13.63
N THR A 55 0.92 -6.13 13.60
CA THR A 55 2.38 -6.17 13.42
C THR A 55 3.10 -6.85 14.58
N LYS A 56 2.66 -6.60 15.83
CA LYS A 56 3.18 -7.30 17.01
C LYS A 56 2.93 -8.80 16.93
N LYS A 57 1.76 -9.22 16.45
CA LYS A 57 1.40 -10.64 16.33
C LYS A 57 2.16 -11.36 15.23
N TYR A 58 2.47 -10.69 14.12
CA TYR A 58 2.98 -11.34 12.91
C TYR A 58 4.43 -10.99 12.54
N SER A 59 5.10 -10.02 13.17
CA SER A 59 6.45 -9.59 12.76
C SER A 59 7.56 -10.65 12.90
N SER A 60 7.36 -11.69 13.74
CA SER A 60 8.33 -12.78 13.93
C SER A 60 8.05 -14.03 13.09
N THR A 61 6.98 -14.04 12.29
CA THR A 61 6.66 -15.20 11.44
C THR A 61 7.65 -15.34 10.29
N THR A 62 7.77 -16.56 9.78
CA THR A 62 8.52 -16.89 8.57
C THR A 62 7.59 -17.26 7.40
N GLN A 63 6.27 -17.27 7.63
CA GLN A 63 5.28 -17.53 6.59
C GLN A 63 5.05 -16.27 5.75
N TYR A 64 4.80 -16.44 4.45
CA TYR A 64 4.54 -15.31 3.55
C TYR A 64 3.22 -14.60 3.89
N GLU A 65 2.13 -15.34 4.10
CA GLU A 65 0.80 -14.80 4.44
C GLU A 65 0.30 -15.36 5.78
N PRO A 66 0.84 -14.86 6.92
CA PRO A 66 0.59 -15.42 8.24
C PRO A 66 -0.78 -15.01 8.82
N LYS A 67 -1.36 -13.90 8.33
CA LYS A 67 -2.67 -13.40 8.77
C LYS A 67 -3.74 -13.94 7.82
N PRO A 68 -4.64 -14.83 8.27
CA PRO A 68 -5.66 -15.42 7.41
C PRO A 68 -6.72 -14.38 7.01
N GLY A 69 -7.49 -14.70 5.98
CA GLY A 69 -8.70 -13.95 5.62
C GLY A 69 -8.43 -12.55 5.08
N ARG A 70 -7.34 -12.36 4.31
CA ARG A 70 -7.11 -11.10 3.57
C ARG A 70 -8.36 -10.76 2.75
N PRO A 71 -9.00 -9.60 2.98
CA PRO A 71 -10.18 -9.20 2.23
C PRO A 71 -9.86 -8.94 0.75
N ALA A 72 -10.80 -9.24 -0.15
CA ALA A 72 -10.64 -8.99 -1.58
C ALA A 72 -10.47 -7.50 -1.92
N ASN A 73 -11.00 -6.61 -1.07
CA ASN A 73 -10.84 -5.16 -1.15
C ASN A 73 -9.55 -4.67 -0.46
N SER A 74 -8.43 -5.35 -0.68
CA SER A 74 -7.13 -4.95 -0.11
C SER A 74 -6.12 -4.54 -1.18
N PHE A 75 -5.40 -3.44 -0.95
CA PHE A 75 -4.35 -2.94 -1.84
C PHE A 75 -2.97 -3.10 -1.21
N ASP A 76 -1.94 -3.32 -2.04
CA ASP A 76 -0.60 -3.65 -1.55
C ASP A 76 0.25 -2.40 -1.29
N VAL A 77 0.93 -2.38 -0.14
CA VAL A 77 1.86 -1.34 0.30
C VAL A 77 3.16 -1.98 0.76
N SER A 78 4.26 -1.69 0.08
CA SER A 78 5.58 -2.18 0.45
C SER A 78 6.50 -1.03 0.87
N MET A 79 7.47 -1.35 1.71
CA MET A 79 8.52 -0.43 2.14
C MET A 79 9.88 -1.08 1.94
N VAL A 80 10.81 -0.34 1.34
CA VAL A 80 12.22 -0.72 1.18
C VAL A 80 13.07 0.28 1.94
N PRO A 81 13.16 0.17 3.28
CA PRO A 81 13.69 1.23 4.13
C PRO A 81 15.24 1.34 4.09
N TRP A 82 15.91 0.46 3.35
CA TRP A 82 17.37 0.38 3.34
C TRP A 82 18.03 1.37 2.39
N PHE A 83 17.34 1.80 1.33
CA PHE A 83 17.88 2.73 0.33
C PHE A 83 16.79 3.64 -0.24
N SER A 84 17.22 4.81 -0.72
CA SER A 84 16.37 5.72 -1.47
C SER A 84 16.47 5.37 -2.96
N PHE A 85 15.35 5.45 -3.69
CA PHE A 85 15.31 5.19 -5.12
C PHE A 85 14.78 6.40 -5.88
N SER A 86 15.23 6.57 -7.12
CA SER A 86 14.61 7.50 -8.08
C SER A 86 13.57 6.82 -8.98
N ALA A 87 13.65 5.49 -9.13
CA ALA A 87 12.68 4.69 -9.86
C ALA A 87 12.54 3.30 -9.22
N PHE A 88 11.30 2.80 -9.17
CA PHE A 88 10.98 1.44 -8.77
C PHE A 88 9.83 0.94 -9.65
N ASN A 89 10.00 -0.22 -10.28
CA ASN A 89 9.01 -0.82 -11.16
C ASN A 89 8.83 -2.30 -10.81
N LEU A 90 7.58 -2.73 -10.74
CA LEU A 90 7.20 -4.13 -10.63
C LEU A 90 6.79 -4.61 -12.02
N ASN A 91 7.46 -5.64 -12.53
CA ASN A 91 7.02 -6.33 -13.74
C ASN A 91 6.19 -7.55 -13.32
N ILE A 92 4.87 -7.39 -13.29
CA ILE A 92 3.94 -8.40 -12.81
C ILE A 92 3.54 -9.30 -13.97
N LEU A 93 3.96 -10.56 -13.90
CA LEU A 93 3.47 -11.60 -14.78
C LEU A 93 2.13 -12.12 -14.23
N GLY A 94 1.04 -11.80 -14.91
CA GLY A 94 -0.31 -12.23 -14.55
C GLY A 94 -1.21 -12.30 -15.77
N ASP A 95 -2.48 -12.63 -15.54
CA ASP A 95 -3.53 -12.65 -16.57
C ASP A 95 -4.09 -11.26 -16.93
N GLY A 96 -3.56 -10.20 -16.31
CA GLY A 96 -3.98 -8.81 -16.53
C GLY A 96 -5.26 -8.42 -15.78
N THR A 97 -5.71 -9.22 -14.81
CA THR A 97 -6.94 -8.94 -14.06
C THR A 97 -6.73 -8.24 -12.72
N TYR A 98 -5.49 -8.08 -12.27
CA TYR A 98 -5.16 -7.32 -11.05
C TYR A 98 -5.24 -5.82 -11.32
N LEU A 99 -6.34 -5.18 -10.89
CA LEU A 99 -6.63 -3.78 -11.17
C LEU A 99 -6.30 -2.82 -10.01
N LEU A 100 -6.09 -3.35 -8.81
CA LEU A 100 -5.83 -2.55 -7.61
C LEU A 100 -4.42 -1.93 -7.64
N PRO A 101 -4.23 -0.78 -6.99
CA PRO A 101 -2.94 -0.11 -6.96
C PRO A 101 -1.93 -0.84 -6.06
N ILE A 102 -0.65 -0.73 -6.42
CA ILE A 102 0.47 -1.17 -5.57
C ILE A 102 1.36 0.03 -5.27
N PHE A 103 1.65 0.23 -3.99
CA PHE A 103 2.51 1.31 -3.51
C PHE A 103 3.83 0.72 -3.02
N THR A 104 4.95 1.34 -3.41
CA THR A 104 6.27 1.03 -2.85
C THR A 104 6.92 2.30 -2.38
N MET A 105 7.31 2.33 -1.11
CA MET A 105 8.03 3.45 -0.49
C MET A 105 9.50 3.10 -0.26
N GLY A 106 10.38 4.10 -0.38
CA GLY A 106 11.82 3.97 -0.15
C GLY A 106 12.28 4.64 1.14
N LYS A 107 13.59 4.59 1.42
CA LYS A 107 14.18 5.35 2.52
C LYS A 107 14.07 6.86 2.26
N THR A 108 13.70 7.62 3.29
CA THR A 108 13.70 9.09 3.22
C THR A 108 15.10 9.67 3.03
N PHE A 109 15.18 10.88 2.46
CA PHE A 109 16.42 11.62 2.27
C PHE A 109 16.16 13.12 2.37
N GLU A 110 17.20 13.92 2.63
CA GLU A 110 17.11 15.38 2.68
C GLU A 110 17.42 15.99 1.32
N GLU A 111 16.58 16.92 0.87
CA GLU A 111 16.78 17.71 -0.34
C GLU A 111 16.19 19.11 -0.16
N ASN A 112 16.98 20.16 -0.37
CA ASN A 112 16.53 21.56 -0.26
C ASN A 112 15.78 21.87 1.04
N GLU A 113 16.34 21.44 2.19
CA GLU A 113 15.75 21.61 3.53
C GLU A 113 14.40 20.89 3.73
N LYS A 114 14.09 19.92 2.87
CA LYS A 114 12.91 19.06 2.98
C LYS A 114 13.31 17.61 3.14
N THR A 115 12.59 16.90 4.00
CA THR A 115 12.61 15.44 4.05
C THR A 115 11.74 14.89 2.91
N MET A 116 12.36 14.24 1.95
CA MET A 116 11.72 13.62 0.79
C MET A 116 11.51 12.12 1.01
N LEU A 117 10.38 11.59 0.53
CA LEU A 117 10.06 10.16 0.56
C LEU A 117 9.89 9.63 -0.88
N PRO A 118 10.74 8.70 -1.35
CA PRO A 118 10.50 8.00 -2.60
C PRO A 118 9.19 7.21 -2.55
N LEU A 119 8.31 7.42 -3.53
CA LEU A 119 7.06 6.70 -3.70
C LEU A 119 6.90 6.28 -5.17
N ALA A 120 6.76 4.98 -5.41
CA ALA A 120 6.33 4.43 -6.68
C ALA A 120 4.90 3.91 -6.55
N ILE A 121 4.06 4.23 -7.53
CA ILE A 121 2.67 3.81 -7.60
C ILE A 121 2.48 3.06 -8.91
N GLN A 122 2.13 1.79 -8.83
CA GLN A 122 1.74 1.01 -9.99
C GLN A 122 0.22 0.90 -10.04
N VAL A 123 -0.35 1.22 -11.20
CA VAL A 123 -1.78 1.14 -11.47
C VAL A 123 -2.03 0.44 -12.79
N HIS A 124 -3.22 -0.16 -12.95
CA HIS A 124 -3.63 -0.76 -14.21
C HIS A 124 -4.35 0.28 -15.07
N HIS A 125 -3.88 0.48 -16.31
CA HIS A 125 -4.38 1.55 -17.18
C HIS A 125 -5.86 1.38 -17.60
N ALA A 126 -6.40 0.16 -17.49
CA ALA A 126 -7.83 -0.09 -17.74
C ALA A 126 -8.77 0.62 -16.74
N VAL A 127 -8.26 1.04 -15.57
CA VAL A 127 -9.07 1.70 -14.52
C VAL A 127 -8.49 3.04 -14.09
N CYS A 128 -7.21 3.32 -14.38
CA CYS A 128 -6.52 4.49 -13.88
C CYS A 128 -5.57 5.08 -14.94
N ASP A 129 -6.00 6.19 -15.54
CA ASP A 129 -5.14 7.02 -16.41
C ASP A 129 -4.27 8.00 -15.61
N GLY A 130 -3.32 8.65 -16.29
CA GLY A 130 -2.40 9.62 -15.68
C GLY A 130 -3.08 10.79 -14.96
N TYR A 131 -4.28 11.20 -15.37
CA TYR A 131 -5.06 12.23 -14.66
C TYR A 131 -5.44 11.79 -13.24
N HIS A 132 -5.94 10.56 -13.07
CA HIS A 132 -6.34 10.03 -11.76
C HIS A 132 -5.13 9.88 -10.84
N LEU A 133 -3.99 9.44 -11.40
CA LEU A 133 -2.74 9.34 -10.65
C LEU A 133 -2.24 10.71 -10.19
N GLY A 134 -2.29 11.73 -11.06
CA GLY A 134 -1.94 13.11 -10.71
C GLY A 134 -2.79 13.65 -9.57
N LYS A 135 -4.12 13.47 -9.67
CA LYS A 135 -5.06 13.88 -8.61
C LYS A 135 -4.80 13.16 -7.28
N PHE A 136 -4.47 11.87 -7.32
CA PHE A 136 -4.11 11.12 -6.13
C PHE A 136 -2.86 11.70 -5.46
N ILE A 137 -1.81 12.01 -6.23
CA ILE A 137 -0.55 12.56 -5.71
C ILE A 137 -0.78 13.94 -5.07
N GLU A 138 -1.54 14.82 -5.73
CA GLU A 138 -1.90 16.14 -5.18
C GLU A 138 -2.65 16.00 -3.85
N THR A 139 -3.63 15.09 -3.80
CA THR A 139 -4.42 14.83 -2.59
C THR A 139 -3.55 14.24 -1.47
N LEU A 140 -2.66 13.30 -1.80
CA LEU A 140 -1.74 12.69 -0.84
C LEU A 140 -0.81 13.76 -0.23
N GLN A 141 -0.23 14.62 -1.06
CA GLN A 141 0.66 15.68 -0.57
C GLN A 141 -0.08 16.70 0.31
N ALA A 142 -1.30 17.09 -0.07
CA ALA A 142 -2.13 17.97 0.76
C ALA A 142 -2.43 17.33 2.12
N ASN A 143 -2.86 16.06 2.12
CA ASN A 143 -3.14 15.33 3.36
C ASN A 143 -1.89 15.19 4.24
N ILE A 144 -0.70 14.96 3.68
CA ILE A 144 0.56 14.91 4.45
C ILE A 144 0.85 16.25 5.11
N ASN A 145 0.63 17.37 4.41
CA ASN A 145 0.89 18.71 4.94
C ASN A 145 -0.08 19.10 6.06
N GLU A 146 -1.29 18.55 6.04
CA GLU A 146 -2.36 18.82 7.00
C GLU A 146 -2.48 17.75 8.10
N PHE A 147 -1.66 16.70 8.05
CA PHE A 147 -1.76 15.59 8.99
C PHE A 147 -1.21 15.98 10.36
N ASP A 148 -2.11 16.28 11.30
CA ASP A 148 -1.79 16.45 12.70
C ASP A 148 -1.89 15.10 13.43
N ALA A 149 -0.75 14.62 13.95
CA ALA A 149 -0.62 13.34 14.67
C ALA A 149 -1.06 13.42 16.13
#